data_AF-A0AAW0FRZ0-F1
#
_entry.id   AF-A0AAW0FRZ0-F1
#
_cell.length_a   1.000
_cell.length_b   1.000
_cell.length_c   1.000
_cell.angle_alpha   90.00
_cell.angle_beta   90.00
_cell.angle_gamma   90.00
#
_symmetry.space_group_name_H-M   'P 1'
#
loop_
_entity.id
_entity.type
_entity.pdbx_description
1 polymer ?
#
loop_
_entity_poly.entity_id
_entity_poly.type
_entity_poly.pdbx_seq_one_letter_code
_entity_poly.pdbx_strand_id
1 'polypeptide(L)'
;MYRMFPLFSARSHSENLTEIPIPRKTLQQRFLSISESEPFGPVDAAKVLGLEPASETLQNITKHTHDEEQQKHHKVVMGESKKGDKVDFKFIQAKSGNVGFRYGASRRDRKKDRAVSFDKEGRMVYTP
;
A
#
# COMPACT_ATOMS: atom_id res chain seq x y z
N MET A 1 -23.20 -25.14 -3.50
CA MET A 1 -23.23 -23.79 -4.11
C MET A 1 -22.98 -23.76 -5.62
N TYR A 2 -22.41 -24.80 -6.24
CA TYR A 2 -22.16 -24.82 -7.69
C TYR A 2 -23.39 -24.57 -8.58
N ARG A 3 -24.57 -25.05 -8.17
CA ARG A 3 -25.85 -24.82 -8.89
C ARG A 3 -26.54 -23.49 -8.52
N MET A 4 -25.98 -22.72 -7.59
CA MET A 4 -26.56 -21.45 -7.12
C MET A 4 -25.96 -20.24 -7.83
N PHE A 5 -24.70 -20.33 -8.27
CA PHE A 5 -24.00 -19.22 -8.93
C PHE A 5 -23.83 -19.49 -10.43
N PRO A 6 -23.81 -18.44 -11.26
CA PRO A 6 -23.50 -18.58 -12.67
C PRO A 6 -22.08 -19.13 -12.87
N LEU A 7 -21.92 -20.00 -13.86
CA LEU A 7 -20.61 -20.56 -14.20
C LEU A 7 -19.83 -19.56 -15.06
N PHE A 8 -18.59 -19.29 -14.67
CA PHE A 8 -17.69 -18.46 -15.45
C PHE A 8 -17.40 -19.13 -16.80
N SER A 9 -17.55 -18.37 -17.88
CA SER A 9 -17.19 -18.79 -19.23
C SER A 9 -16.30 -17.72 -19.86
N ALA A 10 -15.03 -18.04 -20.11
CA ALA A 10 -14.04 -17.07 -20.59
C ALA A 10 -14.45 -16.32 -21.88
N ARG A 11 -15.24 -16.95 -22.75
CA ARG A 11 -15.71 -16.36 -24.01
C ARG A 11 -16.82 -15.31 -23.85
N SER A 12 -17.64 -15.41 -22.80
CA SER A 12 -18.82 -14.56 -22.60
C SER A 12 -18.75 -13.68 -21.37
N HIS A 13 -17.86 -13.97 -20.42
CA HIS A 13 -17.82 -13.34 -19.10
C HIS A 13 -16.39 -12.97 -18.69
N SER A 14 -15.50 -12.64 -19.64
CA SER A 14 -14.14 -12.22 -19.31
C SER A 14 -14.15 -10.97 -18.43
N GLU A 15 -13.36 -10.99 -17.36
CA GLU A 15 -13.17 -9.83 -16.48
C GLU A 15 -12.31 -8.75 -17.17
N ASN A 16 -12.46 -7.51 -16.71
CA ASN A 16 -11.70 -6.39 -17.25
C ASN A 16 -10.32 -6.29 -16.59
N LEU A 17 -9.28 -6.60 -17.36
CA LEU A 17 -7.89 -6.58 -16.89
C LEU A 17 -7.24 -5.18 -16.90
N THR A 18 -8.01 -4.13 -17.25
CA THR A 18 -7.50 -2.76 -17.37
C THR A 18 -8.00 -1.81 -16.30
N GLU A 19 -8.68 -2.34 -15.28
CA GLU A 19 -9.21 -1.54 -14.19
C GLU A 19 -8.09 -1.08 -13.25
N ILE A 20 -7.94 0.24 -13.13
CA ILE A 20 -7.02 0.88 -12.19
C ILE A 20 -7.79 1.57 -11.06
N PRO A 21 -7.28 1.58 -9.82
CA PRO A 21 -7.92 2.30 -8.72
C PRO A 21 -7.85 3.81 -8.97
N ILE A 22 -8.98 4.51 -8.76
CA ILE A 22 -9.11 5.94 -9.05
C ILE A 22 -8.48 6.76 -7.90
N PRO A 23 -7.37 7.50 -8.13
CA PRO A 23 -6.75 8.30 -7.08
C PRO A 23 -7.55 9.58 -6.80
N ARG A 24 -7.56 10.04 -5.54
CA ARG A 24 -8.34 11.22 -5.11
C ARG A 24 -8.12 12.48 -5.97
N LYS A 25 -6.91 12.69 -6.49
CA LYS A 25 -6.58 13.85 -7.32
C LYS A 25 -7.34 13.87 -8.66
N THR A 26 -7.69 12.71 -9.21
CA THR A 26 -8.42 12.59 -10.49
C THR A 26 -9.93 12.80 -10.36
N LEU A 27 -10.47 12.72 -9.15
CA LEU A 27 -11.91 12.93 -8.89
C LEU A 27 -12.34 14.40 -9.07
N GLN A 28 -11.39 15.33 -9.02
CA GLN A 28 -11.66 16.75 -9.18
C GLN A 28 -11.59 17.14 -10.66
N GLN A 29 -12.63 17.81 -11.14
CA GLN A 29 -12.65 18.38 -12.48
C GLN A 29 -11.70 19.59 -12.54
N ARG A 30 -10.86 19.64 -13.58
CA ARG A 30 -9.96 20.75 -13.86
C ARG A 30 -10.09 21.13 -15.33
N PHE A 31 -10.08 22.44 -15.59
CA PHE A 31 -10.12 23.00 -16.93
C PHE A 31 -8.87 23.84 -17.12
N LEU A 32 -8.20 23.67 -18.26
CA LEU A 32 -7.01 24.43 -18.64
C LEU A 32 -7.26 25.15 -19.95
N SER A 33 -6.88 26.42 -20.02
CA SER A 33 -6.80 27.17 -21.26
C SER A 33 -5.43 26.95 -21.88
N ILE A 34 -5.39 26.13 -22.93
CA ILE A 34 -4.20 25.88 -23.75
C ILE A 34 -4.29 26.69 -25.05
N SER A 35 -3.16 26.86 -25.74
CA SER A 35 -3.21 27.47 -27.07
C SER A 35 -3.94 26.56 -28.07
N GLU A 36 -4.64 27.15 -29.04
CA GLU A 36 -5.49 26.39 -29.98
C GLU A 36 -4.72 25.34 -30.79
N SER A 37 -3.41 25.55 -30.98
CA SER A 37 -2.52 24.66 -31.71
C SER A 37 -1.77 23.64 -30.82
N GLU A 38 -1.89 23.73 -29.50
CA GLU A 38 -1.14 22.87 -28.57
C GLU A 38 -1.87 21.54 -28.34
N PRO A 39 -1.21 20.39 -28.62
CA PRO A 39 -1.80 19.09 -28.37
C PRO A 39 -1.78 18.78 -26.87
N PHE A 40 -2.89 18.24 -26.36
CA PHE A 40 -3.01 17.84 -24.96
C PHE A 40 -3.34 16.35 -24.84
N GLY A 41 -2.37 15.58 -24.34
CA GLY A 41 -2.49 14.13 -24.22
C GLY A 41 -2.69 13.62 -22.78
N PRO A 42 -2.90 12.31 -22.59
CA PRO A 42 -3.00 11.68 -21.28
C PRO A 42 -1.76 11.86 -20.39
N VAL A 43 -0.57 11.92 -21.02
CA VAL A 43 0.71 12.14 -20.30
C VAL A 43 0.77 13.56 -19.73
N ASP A 44 0.29 14.55 -20.47
CA ASP A 44 0.30 15.95 -20.02
C ASP A 44 -0.78 16.18 -18.95
N ALA A 45 -1.94 15.52 -19.09
CA ALA A 45 -2.95 15.48 -18.03
C ALA A 45 -2.39 14.89 -16.72
N ALA A 46 -1.61 13.81 -16.78
CA ALA A 46 -0.98 13.21 -15.61
C ALA A 46 0.03 14.18 -14.94
N LYS A 47 0.84 14.88 -15.74
CA LYS A 47 1.76 15.93 -15.23
C LYS A 47 1.01 17.05 -14.52
N VAL A 48 -0.09 17.54 -15.09
CA VAL A 48 -0.94 18.58 -14.48
C VAL A 48 -1.52 18.11 -13.13
N LEU A 49 -1.85 16.84 -13.01
CA LEU A 49 -2.35 16.24 -11.77
C LEU A 49 -1.23 15.87 -10.78
N GLY A 50 0.04 15.90 -11.21
CA GLY A 50 1.18 15.43 -10.45
C GLY A 50 1.03 13.95 -10.09
N LEU A 51 0.71 13.14 -11.10
CA LEU A 51 0.53 11.69 -11.03
C LEU A 51 1.32 11.02 -12.16
N GLU A 52 1.58 9.72 -12.00
CA GLU A 52 2.04 8.87 -13.10
C GLU A 52 0.91 8.64 -14.12
N PRO A 53 1.22 8.50 -15.43
CA PRO A 53 0.25 8.12 -16.44
C PRO A 53 -0.48 6.82 -16.12
N ALA A 54 -1.75 6.72 -16.54
CA ALA A 54 -2.60 5.54 -16.31
C ALA A 54 -1.96 4.24 -16.81
N SER A 55 -1.27 4.27 -17.96
CA SER A 55 -0.56 3.13 -18.52
C SER A 55 0.56 2.62 -17.60
N GLU A 56 1.32 3.52 -16.98
CA GLU A 56 2.40 3.16 -16.04
C GLU A 56 1.82 2.58 -14.74
N THR A 57 0.73 3.16 -14.24
CA THR A 57 0.05 2.63 -13.04
C THR A 57 -0.51 1.22 -13.27
N LEU A 58 -1.11 0.96 -14.44
CA LEU A 58 -1.58 -0.37 -14.81
C LEU A 58 -0.41 -1.35 -14.92
N GLN A 59 0.69 -0.95 -15.56
CA GLN A 59 1.89 -1.77 -15.63
C GLN A 59 2.42 -2.10 -14.23
N ASN A 60 2.43 -1.15 -13.31
CA ASN A 60 2.87 -1.39 -11.93
C ASN A 60 1.95 -2.35 -11.16
N ILE A 61 0.65 -2.35 -11.45
CA ILE A 61 -0.32 -3.29 -10.85
C ILE A 61 -0.19 -4.69 -11.46
N THR A 62 -0.05 -4.77 -12.79
CA THR A 62 0.05 -6.03 -13.53
C THR A 62 1.38 -6.76 -13.37
N LYS A 63 2.43 -6.06 -12.92
CA LYS A 63 3.71 -6.66 -12.51
C LYS A 63 3.53 -7.52 -11.25
N HIS A 64 2.93 -8.70 -11.41
CA HIS A 64 2.94 -9.73 -10.40
C HIS A 64 4.20 -10.61 -10.54
N THR A 65 5.10 -10.45 -9.57
CA THR A 65 6.09 -11.43 -9.07
C THR A 65 7.21 -11.90 -10.02
N HIS A 66 8.34 -11.17 -10.00
CA HIS A 66 9.66 -11.77 -9.66
C HIS A 66 10.79 -10.75 -9.52
N ASP A 67 10.55 -9.48 -9.78
CA ASP A 67 11.59 -8.47 -9.59
C ASP A 67 11.61 -8.01 -8.13
N GLU A 68 12.77 -8.25 -7.51
CA GLU A 68 13.21 -7.73 -6.24
C GLU A 68 12.56 -6.38 -5.93
N GLU A 69 11.54 -6.38 -5.07
CA GLU A 69 11.28 -5.18 -4.28
C GLU A 69 12.65 -4.77 -3.75
N GLN A 70 13.12 -3.58 -4.11
CA GLN A 70 14.24 -2.94 -3.44
C GLN A 70 13.79 -2.67 -2.00
N GLN A 71 13.59 -3.72 -1.23
CA GLN A 71 13.40 -3.67 0.20
C GLN A 71 14.65 -2.96 0.67
N LYS A 72 14.46 -1.76 1.20
CA LYS A 72 15.55 -1.07 1.89
C LYS A 72 16.02 -2.02 2.98
N HIS A 73 17.12 -2.71 2.72
CA HIS A 73 17.65 -3.68 3.66
C HIS A 73 18.13 -2.88 4.87
N HIS A 74 17.34 -2.92 5.93
CA HIS A 74 17.78 -2.43 7.22
C HIS A 74 18.86 -3.37 7.74
N LYS A 75 19.94 -2.81 8.27
CA LYS A 75 20.96 -3.62 8.94
C LYS A 75 20.32 -4.25 10.18
N VAL A 76 20.29 -5.58 10.22
CA VAL A 76 19.79 -6.38 11.33
C VAL A 76 20.95 -7.09 11.99
N VAL A 77 21.03 -7.01 13.32
CA VAL A 77 21.99 -7.77 14.13
C VAL A 77 21.21 -8.70 15.04
N MET A 78 21.55 -9.98 15.03
CA MET A 78 21.02 -10.96 15.98
C MET A 78 21.98 -11.08 17.17
N GLY A 79 21.43 -11.17 18.38
CA GLY A 79 22.22 -11.46 19.59
C GLY A 79 22.74 -12.90 19.60
N GLU A 80 23.79 -13.15 20.37
CA GLU A 80 24.29 -14.52 20.63
C GLU A 80 23.25 -15.30 21.46
N SER A 81 22.87 -16.49 20.97
CA SER A 81 21.91 -17.37 21.63
C SER A 81 22.64 -18.46 22.40
N LYS A 82 22.44 -18.55 23.72
CA LYS A 82 23.10 -19.54 24.60
C LYS A 82 22.18 -20.73 24.87
N LYS A 83 22.79 -21.87 25.21
CA LYS A 83 22.05 -23.09 25.53
C LYS A 83 21.16 -22.84 26.77
N GLY A 84 19.85 -22.91 26.58
CA GLY A 84 18.84 -22.67 27.62
C GLY A 84 18.01 -21.40 27.40
N ASP A 85 18.39 -20.55 26.46
CA ASP A 85 17.63 -19.36 26.10
C ASP A 85 16.32 -19.74 25.40
N LYS A 86 15.25 -19.01 25.71
CA LYS A 86 13.89 -19.26 25.17
C LYS A 86 13.56 -18.39 23.96
N VAL A 87 14.28 -17.29 23.79
CA VAL A 87 14.00 -16.25 22.77
C VAL A 87 15.30 -15.63 22.29
N ASP A 88 15.32 -15.26 21.01
CA ASP A 88 16.44 -14.55 20.40
C ASP A 88 16.15 -13.05 20.31
N PHE A 89 17.18 -12.23 20.53
CA PHE A 89 17.07 -10.78 20.42
C PHE A 89 17.45 -10.31 19.01
N LYS A 90 16.53 -9.60 18.35
CA LYS A 90 16.72 -8.98 17.04
C LYS A 90 16.85 -7.47 17.18
N PHE A 91 17.99 -6.93 16.76
CA PHE A 91 18.25 -5.49 16.73
C PHE A 91 18.19 -4.97 15.29
N ILE A 92 17.37 -3.96 15.06
CA ILE A 92 17.18 -3.34 13.74
C ILE A 92 17.74 -1.92 13.78
N GLN A 93 18.68 -1.61 12.89
CA GLN A 93 19.23 -0.26 12.80
C GLN A 93 18.15 0.72 12.31
N ALA A 94 17.90 1.76 13.09
CA ALA A 94 16.94 2.80 12.78
C ALA A 94 17.49 4.20 13.09
N LYS A 95 17.02 5.22 12.36
CA LYS A 95 17.48 6.61 12.50
C LYS A 95 16.91 7.24 13.78
N SER A 96 17.75 7.95 14.54
CA SER A 96 17.32 8.69 15.74
C SER A 96 16.20 9.69 15.40
N GLY A 97 15.20 9.79 16.29
CA GLY A 97 14.02 10.63 16.11
C GLY A 97 12.76 9.91 15.57
N ASN A 98 12.90 8.72 14.97
CA ASN A 98 11.78 7.99 14.35
C ASN A 98 11.44 6.64 15.01
N VAL A 99 12.08 6.26 16.11
CA VAL A 99 12.03 4.89 16.67
C VAL A 99 11.12 4.76 17.89
N GLY A 100 11.18 5.72 18.81
CA GLY A 100 10.47 5.65 20.09
C GLY A 100 9.00 6.06 19.99
N PHE A 101 8.23 5.69 21.02
CA PHE A 101 6.90 6.26 21.20
C PHE A 101 6.99 7.76 21.43
N ARG A 102 6.12 8.52 20.77
CA ARG A 102 6.13 9.98 20.85
C ARG A 102 5.63 10.43 22.23
N TYR A 103 6.38 11.31 22.87
CA TYR A 103 5.93 11.99 24.09
C TYR A 103 4.71 12.87 23.79
N GLY A 104 3.74 12.91 24.72
CA GLY A 104 2.54 13.72 24.59
C GLY A 104 1.49 13.19 23.60
N ALA A 105 1.66 11.98 23.06
CA ALA A 105 0.62 11.34 22.26
C ALA A 105 -0.65 11.11 23.11
N SER A 106 -1.81 11.52 22.59
CA SER A 106 -3.09 11.38 23.31
C SER A 106 -3.50 9.91 23.39
N ARG A 107 -3.81 9.40 24.58
CA ARG A 107 -4.39 8.06 24.73
C ARG A 107 -5.80 8.02 24.13
N ARG A 108 -5.99 7.19 23.09
CA ARG A 108 -7.28 7.02 22.40
C ARG A 108 -8.15 5.91 22.98
N ASP A 109 -7.73 5.25 24.05
CA ASP A 109 -8.38 4.04 24.58
C ASP A 109 -9.87 4.21 24.91
N ARG A 110 -10.28 5.45 25.25
CA ARG A 110 -11.66 5.82 25.59
C ARG A 110 -12.47 6.35 24.41
N LYS A 111 -11.85 6.55 23.24
CA LYS A 111 -12.51 7.09 22.05
C LYS A 111 -13.12 5.96 21.22
N LYS A 112 -14.17 6.26 20.46
CA LYS A 112 -14.88 5.28 19.62
C LYS A 112 -13.99 4.76 18.49
N ASP A 113 -13.13 5.62 17.96
CA ASP A 113 -12.14 5.35 16.91
C ASP A 113 -10.82 4.78 17.46
N ARG A 114 -10.87 4.02 18.55
CA ARG A 114 -9.70 3.32 19.10
C ARG A 114 -9.14 2.33 18.09
N ALA A 115 -7.82 2.29 17.95
CA ALA A 115 -7.12 1.34 17.09
C ALA A 115 -7.18 -0.08 17.69
N VAL A 116 -7.64 -1.02 16.87
CA VAL A 116 -7.72 -2.45 17.21
C VAL A 116 -6.97 -3.21 16.13
N SER A 117 -6.04 -4.07 16.54
CA SER A 117 -5.26 -4.93 15.65
C SER A 117 -5.37 -6.39 16.10
N PHE A 118 -4.75 -7.29 15.35
CA PHE A 118 -4.69 -8.70 15.66
C PHE A 118 -3.24 -9.15 15.77
N ASP A 119 -2.97 -9.99 16.76
CA ASP A 119 -1.66 -10.63 16.91
C ASP A 119 -1.49 -11.78 15.90
N LYS A 120 -0.28 -12.34 15.82
CA LYS A 120 0.06 -13.49 14.96
C LYS A 120 -0.83 -14.71 15.20
N GLU A 121 -1.33 -14.87 16.42
CA GLU A 121 -2.25 -15.94 16.81
C GLU A 121 -3.73 -15.61 16.52
N GLY A 122 -4.01 -14.45 15.90
CA GLY A 122 -5.38 -14.00 15.58
C GLY A 122 -6.15 -13.43 16.78
N ARG A 123 -5.48 -13.21 17.92
CA ARG A 123 -6.09 -12.58 19.11
C ARG A 123 -6.23 -11.07 18.90
N MET A 124 -7.35 -10.50 19.35
CA MET A 124 -7.57 -9.06 19.31
C MET A 124 -6.65 -8.36 20.32
N VAL A 125 -5.91 -7.33 19.87
CA VAL A 125 -4.97 -6.54 20.68
C VAL A 125 -5.24 -5.04 20.46
N TYR A 126 -5.21 -4.27 21.55
CA TYR A 126 -5.28 -2.81 21.48
C TYR A 126 -3.89 -2.23 21.23
N THR A 127 -3.77 -1.42 20.19
CA THR A 127 -2.51 -0.74 19.83
C THR A 127 -2.48 0.67 20.39
N PRO A 128 -1.37 1.09 21.04
CA PRO A 128 -1.22 2.42 21.62
C PRO A 128 -1.13 3.55 20.59
#